data_AF-A0A9P3B0F8-F1
#
_entry.id   AF-A0A9P3B0F8-F1
#
_cell.length_a   1.000
_cell.length_b   1.000
_cell.length_c   1.000
_cell.angle_alpha   90.00
_cell.angle_beta   90.00
_cell.angle_gamma   90.00
#
_symmetry.space_group_name_H-M   'P 1'
#
loop_
_entity.id
_entity.type
_entity.pdbx_description
1 polymer ?
#
loop_
_entity_poly.entity_id
_entity_poly.type
_entity_poly.pdbx_seq_one_letter_code
_entity_poly.pdbx_strand_id
1 'polypeptide(L)'
;MRWQCRRALLELDLVLERFLERHFDRLDDSQLVVFEELLRSDDYDLWAMVNGSKPCEVERWQGLVGLLREAEAPEAPEPQRQVAPGVQC
;
A
#
# COMPACT_ATOMS: atom_id res chain seq x y z
N MET A 1 6.54 16.24 -12.04
CA MET A 1 6.77 14.79 -11.91
C MET A 1 5.84 14.27 -10.80
N ARG A 2 4.50 14.35 -10.85
CA ARG A 2 3.50 13.78 -11.79
C ARG A 2 3.54 12.26 -11.91
N TRP A 3 3.83 11.59 -10.79
CA TRP A 3 3.68 10.14 -10.69
C TRP A 3 2.23 9.76 -11.03
N GLN A 4 2.09 9.06 -12.17
CA GLN A 4 0.92 8.34 -12.66
C GLN A 4 -0.46 9.00 -12.41
N CYS A 5 -0.80 10.07 -13.13
CA CYS A 5 -2.20 10.56 -13.26
C CYS A 5 -3.18 9.54 -13.90
N ARG A 6 -2.86 8.24 -13.87
CA ARG A 6 -3.65 7.14 -14.44
C ARG A 6 -4.12 6.12 -13.39
N ARG A 7 -3.66 6.21 -12.14
CA ARG A 7 -4.20 5.38 -11.07
C ARG A 7 -5.56 5.89 -10.67
N ALA A 8 -6.57 5.06 -10.90
CA ALA A 8 -7.96 5.40 -10.63
C ALA A 8 -8.35 5.31 -9.14
N LEU A 9 -7.46 4.77 -8.30
CA LEU A 9 -7.70 4.45 -6.88
C LEU A 9 -6.76 5.26 -5.97
N LEU A 10 -7.35 6.17 -5.20
CA LEU A 10 -6.64 7.00 -4.23
C LEU A 10 -6.02 6.14 -3.12
N GLU A 11 -6.70 5.08 -2.70
CA GLU A 11 -6.25 4.15 -1.67
C GLU A 11 -4.95 3.46 -2.07
N LEU A 12 -4.85 3.06 -3.35
CA LEU A 12 -3.64 2.45 -3.88
C LEU A 12 -2.48 3.44 -3.86
N ASP A 13 -2.72 4.68 -4.31
CA ASP A 13 -1.70 5.74 -4.30
C ASP A 13 -1.18 6.03 -2.89
N LEU A 14 -2.06 6.12 -1.88
CA LEU A 14 -1.67 6.35 -0.49
C LEU A 14 -0.80 5.20 0.07
N VAL A 15 -1.14 3.95 -0.23
CA VAL A 15 -0.34 2.80 0.22
C VAL A 15 1.04 2.82 -0.42
N LEU A 16 1.13 3.16 -1.70
CA LEU A 16 2.39 3.23 -2.41
C LEU A 16 3.28 4.38 -1.95
N GLU A 17 2.70 5.54 -1.67
CA GLU A 17 3.42 6.67 -1.09
C GLU A 17 4.04 6.28 0.26
N ARG A 18 3.25 5.67 1.17
CA ARG A 18 3.74 5.16 2.46
C ARG A 18 4.80 4.08 2.29
N PHE A 19 4.62 3.19 1.32
CA PHE A 19 5.58 2.14 1.01
C PHE A 19 6.91 2.74 0.53
N LEU A 20 6.87 3.71 -0.38
CA LEU A 20 8.07 4.39 -0.84
C LEU A 20 8.79 5.09 0.31
N GLU A 21 8.10 5.87 1.13
CA GLU A 21 8.74 6.58 2.24
C GLU A 21 9.46 5.65 3.23
N ARG A 22 8.97 4.41 3.40
CA ARG A 22 9.49 3.46 4.39
C ARG A 22 10.49 2.45 3.81
N HIS A 23 10.29 2.06 2.55
CA HIS A 23 11.01 0.95 1.94
C HIS A 23 11.82 1.35 0.72
N PHE A 24 11.62 2.53 0.12
CA PHE A 24 12.37 2.92 -1.08
C PHE A 24 13.89 2.91 -0.87
N ASP A 25 14.38 3.42 0.26
CA ASP A 25 15.81 3.39 0.61
C ASP A 25 16.35 1.98 0.89
N ARG A 26 15.47 1.00 1.04
CA ARG A 26 15.81 -0.41 1.33
C ARG A 26 15.65 -1.32 0.11
N LEU A 27 15.12 -0.80 -1.00
CA LEU A 27 14.93 -1.58 -2.21
C LEU A 27 16.25 -1.72 -2.96
N ASP A 28 16.59 -2.96 -3.33
CA ASP A 28 17.67 -3.27 -4.23
C ASP A 28 17.23 -3.06 -5.70
N ASP A 29 18.20 -2.88 -6.62
CA ASP A 29 17.93 -2.72 -8.06
C ASP A 29 17.04 -3.83 -8.61
N SER A 30 17.22 -5.06 -8.14
CA SER A 30 16.40 -6.20 -8.54
C SER A 30 14.93 -6.04 -8.13
N GLN A 31 14.69 -5.46 -6.95
CA GLN A 31 13.34 -5.22 -6.45
C GLN A 31 12.69 -4.02 -7.14
N LEU A 32 13.47 -3.01 -7.53
CA LEU A 32 12.97 -1.88 -8.32
C LEU A 32 12.45 -2.35 -9.69
N VAL A 33 13.15 -3.26 -10.36
CA VAL A 33 12.67 -3.86 -11.63
C VAL A 33 11.34 -4.58 -11.43
N VAL A 34 11.24 -5.39 -10.38
CA VAL A 34 10.00 -6.11 -10.05
C VAL A 34 8.87 -5.13 -9.70
N PHE A 35 9.19 -4.05 -8.99
CA PHE A 35 8.23 -3.00 -8.66
C PHE A 35 7.72 -2.29 -9.92
N GLU A 36 8.60 -1.93 -10.86
CA GLU A 36 8.16 -1.37 -12.14
C GLU A 36 7.27 -2.32 -12.94
N GLU A 37 7.56 -3.62 -12.95
CA GLU A 37 6.69 -4.62 -13.58
C GLU A 37 5.31 -4.67 -12.90
N LEU A 38 5.28 -4.63 -11.58
CA LEU A 38 4.06 -4.58 -10.78
C LEU A 38 3.27 -3.29 -11.07
N LEU A 39 3.93 -2.15 -11.24
CA LEU A 39 3.29 -0.88 -11.62
C LEU A 39 2.69 -0.90 -13.03
N ARG A 40 3.11 -1.84 -13.89
CA ARG A 40 2.54 -2.03 -15.24
C ARG A 40 1.30 -2.93 -15.24
N SER A 41 0.98 -3.61 -14.13
CA SER A 41 -0.25 -4.40 -14.02
C SER A 41 -1.49 -3.52 -13.81
N ASP A 42 -2.68 -4.08 -14.02
CA ASP A 42 -3.94 -3.37 -13.79
C ASP A 42 -4.09 -2.94 -12.32
N ASP A 43 -4.56 -1.72 -12.10
CA ASP A 43 -4.68 -1.12 -10.77
C ASP A 43 -5.68 -1.88 -9.88
N TYR A 44 -6.76 -2.42 -10.46
CA TYR A 44 -7.75 -3.21 -9.72
C TYR A 44 -7.17 -4.55 -9.26
N ASP A 45 -6.42 -5.20 -10.14
CA ASP A 45 -5.73 -6.45 -9.80
C ASP A 45 -4.64 -6.23 -8.75
N LEU A 46 -3.88 -5.13 -8.88
CA LEU A 46 -2.86 -4.76 -7.91
C LEU A 46 -3.50 -4.49 -6.54
N TRP A 47 -4.57 -3.69 -6.50
CA TRP A 47 -5.31 -3.42 -5.27
C TRP A 47 -5.87 -4.70 -4.66
N ALA A 48 -6.43 -5.61 -5.47
CA ALA A 48 -6.93 -6.90 -5.00
C ALA A 48 -5.82 -7.79 -4.41
N MET A 49 -4.61 -7.74 -4.97
CA MET A 49 -3.46 -8.43 -4.38
C MET A 49 -3.02 -7.80 -3.06
N VAL A 50 -2.97 -6.46 -2.98
CA VAL A 50 -2.59 -5.73 -1.77
C VAL A 50 -3.61 -5.95 -0.66
N ASN A 51 -4.90 -5.75 -0.91
CA ASN A 51 -5.96 -5.92 0.10
C ASN A 51 -6.27 -7.39 0.46
N GLY A 52 -5.62 -8.36 -0.22
CA GLY A 52 -5.80 -9.79 0.04
C GLY A 52 -7.02 -10.43 -0.63
N SER A 53 -7.78 -9.70 -1.45
CA SER A 53 -8.92 -10.23 -2.21
C SER A 53 -8.50 -11.18 -3.34
N LYS A 54 -7.28 -11.05 -3.86
CA LYS A 54 -6.72 -11.90 -4.91
C LYS A 54 -5.37 -12.48 -4.49
N PRO A 55 -5.10 -13.78 -4.72
CA PRO A 55 -3.77 -14.33 -4.51
C PRO A 55 -2.78 -13.82 -5.56
N CYS A 56 -1.53 -13.62 -5.14
CA CYS A 56 -0.45 -13.25 -6.06
C CYS A 56 0.17 -14.53 -6.65
N GLU A 57 -0.13 -14.82 -7.91
CA GLU A 57 0.36 -16.02 -8.61
C GLU A 57 1.83 -15.88 -9.03
N VAL A 58 2.34 -14.66 -9.13
CA VAL A 58 3.69 -14.38 -9.57
C VAL A 58 4.64 -14.40 -8.37
N GLU A 59 5.47 -15.44 -8.27
CA GLU A 59 6.37 -15.65 -7.12
C GLU A 59 7.28 -14.45 -6.83
N ARG A 60 7.85 -13.83 -7.88
CA ARG A 60 8.68 -12.62 -7.73
C ARG A 60 7.93 -11.42 -7.15
N TRP A 61 6.60 -11.35 -7.32
CA TRP A 61 5.77 -10.26 -6.78
C TRP A 61 5.37 -10.52 -5.33
N GLN A 62 5.37 -11.77 -4.86
CA GLN A 62 4.91 -12.11 -3.51
C GLN A 62 5.68 -11.36 -2.43
N GLY A 63 7.00 -11.21 -2.58
CA GLY A 63 7.82 -10.44 -1.63
C GLY A 63 7.42 -8.96 -1.58
N LEU A 64 7.21 -8.34 -2.74
CA LEU A 64 6.84 -6.93 -2.86
C LEU A 64 5.40 -6.66 -2.41
N VAL A 65 4.46 -7.55 -2.74
CA VAL A 65 3.07 -7.50 -2.28
C VAL A 65 2.99 -7.66 -0.76
N GLY A 66 3.88 -8.47 -0.16
CA GLY A 66 4.03 -8.57 1.29
C GLY A 66 4.40 -7.23 1.93
N LEU A 67 5.41 -6.53 1.39
CA LEU A 67 5.80 -5.22 1.89
C LEU A 67 4.70 -4.15 1.68
N LEU A 68 3.96 -4.21 0.57
CA LEU A 68 2.83 -3.32 0.33
C LEU A 68 1.68 -3.55 1.32
N ARG A 69 1.43 -4.81 1.70
CA ARG A 69 0.47 -5.17 2.75
C ARG A 69 0.89 -4.64 4.13
N GLU A 70 2.18 -4.70 4.44
CA GLU A 70 2.72 -4.10 5.67
C GLU A 70 2.57 -2.57 5.69
N ALA A 71 2.66 -1.92 4.52
CA ALA A 71 2.46 -0.48 4.39
C ALA A 71 0.97 -0.06 4.40
N GLU A 72 0.08 -0.93 3.93
CA GLU A 72 -1.38 -0.76 4.04
C GLU A 72 -1.83 -0.94 5.48
N ALA A 73 -1.37 -2.00 6.14
CA ALA A 73 -1.74 -2.32 7.50
C ALA A 73 -1.55 -1.08 8.38
N PRO A 74 -2.63 -0.54 8.95
CA PRO A 74 -2.47 0.49 9.95
C PRO A 74 -1.70 -0.15 11.10
N GLU A 75 -0.53 0.41 11.44
CA GLU A 75 -0.04 0.32 12.80
C GLU A 75 -1.27 0.56 13.69
N ALA A 76 -1.57 -0.43 14.54
CA ALA A 76 -2.85 -0.67 15.19
C ALA A 76 -3.65 0.60 15.47
N PRO A 77 -5.00 0.58 15.36
CA PRO A 77 -5.79 1.72 15.76
C PRO A 77 -5.37 2.13 17.17
N GLU A 78 -4.80 3.33 17.31
CA GLU A 78 -4.95 4.05 18.56
C GLU A 78 -6.43 3.93 18.94
N PRO A 79 -6.78 3.52 20.18
CA PRO A 79 -8.16 3.54 20.61
C PRO A 79 -8.64 5.00 20.52
N GLN A 80 -9.32 5.34 19.43
CA GLN A 80 -9.89 6.66 19.23
C GLN A 80 -10.94 6.87 20.33
N ARG A 81 -10.50 7.54 21.39
CA ARG A 81 -11.10 8.80 21.81
C ARG A 81 -12.60 8.71 22.09
N GLN A 82 -12.92 8.24 23.30
CA GLN A 82 -14.15 8.64 23.99
C GLN A 82 -14.07 10.16 24.24
N VAL A 83 -14.60 10.95 23.31
CA VAL A 83 -14.95 12.33 23.59
C VAL A 83 -16.20 12.28 24.47
N ALA A 84 -16.07 12.78 25.71
CA ALA A 84 -17.14 12.84 26.69
C ALA A 84 -18.36 13.63 26.15
N PRO A 85 -19.61 13.16 26.36
CA PRO A 85 -20.74 14.07 26.38
C PRO A 85 -20.77 14.78 27.74
N GLY A 86 -20.56 16.10 27.69
CA GLY A 86 -21.16 17.09 28.57
C GLY A 86 -21.14 16.81 30.07
N VAL A 87 -20.19 17.46 30.76
CA VAL A 87 -20.45 17.99 32.10
C VAL A 87 -21.70 18.87 32.00
N GLN A 88 -22.81 18.38 32.53
CA GLN A 88 -24.01 19.17 32.74
C GLN A 88 -23.76 20.06 33.96
N CYS A 89 -23.98 21.37 33.79
CA CYS A 89 -23.96 22.36 34.87
C CYS A 89 -24.96 22.03 35.98
#